data_AF-A0A0F9IT33-F1
#
_entry.id   AF-A0A0F9IT33-F1
#
_cell.length_a   1.000
_cell.length_b   1.000
_cell.length_c   1.000
_cell.angle_alpha   90.00
_cell.angle_beta   90.00
_cell.angle_gamma   90.00
#
_symmetry.space_group_name_H-M   'P 1'
#
loop_
_entity.id
_entity.type
_entity.pdbx_description
1 polymer ?
#
loop_
_entity_poly.entity_id
_entity_poly.type
_entity_poly.pdbx_seq_one_letter_code
_entity_poly.pdbx_strand_id
1 'polypeptide(L)'
;MKGYVVTILEMPESVKIAERCVESGKQFNIDVEIFPAVFKDVALNELEKEGLFIPEVEDERKLLPSYTRTESNRNAVIGNFVSQYRIWKKIFNSKEPGIVLEHDAVFVDVVPNLEGRGDIINIGKPSYGGFVKKTVAGVYPMFSKGGGYIPGAHGYYV
;
A
#
# COMPACT_ATOMS: atom_id res chain seq x y z
N MET A 1 -2.98 -16.48 -5.58
CA MET A 1 -2.37 -15.13 -5.63
C MET A 1 -1.80 -14.84 -4.24
N LYS A 2 -0.58 -14.30 -4.16
CA LYS A 2 0.03 -13.95 -2.87
C LYS A 2 -0.29 -12.51 -2.47
N GLY A 3 -0.54 -12.30 -1.19
CA GLY A 3 -0.69 -10.98 -0.59
C GLY A 3 0.44 -10.70 0.40
N TYR A 4 0.76 -9.43 0.61
CA TYR A 4 1.76 -8.97 1.56
C TYR A 4 1.18 -7.83 2.39
N VAL A 5 1.07 -8.03 3.71
CA VAL A 5 0.50 -7.05 4.63
C VAL A 5 1.62 -6.35 5.42
N VAL A 6 1.80 -5.05 5.18
CA VAL A 6 2.81 -4.23 5.85
C VAL A 6 2.45 -4.09 7.32
N THR A 7 3.34 -4.52 8.23
CA THR A 7 3.06 -4.64 9.67
C THR A 7 4.21 -4.17 10.52
N ILE A 8 3.95 -3.30 11.50
CA ILE A 8 4.95 -2.91 12.52
C ILE A 8 5.00 -4.03 13.57
N LEU A 9 6.02 -4.88 13.51
CA LEU A 9 6.09 -6.12 14.29
C LEU A 9 6.26 -5.87 15.80
N GLU A 10 6.88 -4.74 16.16
CA GLU A 10 7.11 -4.33 17.55
C GLU A 10 5.86 -3.73 18.21
N MET A 11 4.77 -3.55 17.46
CA MET A 11 3.51 -3.00 17.94
C MET A 11 2.42 -4.09 17.95
N PRO A 12 2.09 -4.67 19.12
CA PRO A 12 1.11 -5.75 19.22
C PRO A 12 -0.24 -5.44 18.57
N GLU A 13 -0.68 -4.17 18.63
CA GLU A 13 -1.89 -3.70 17.99
C GLU A 13 -1.80 -3.79 16.47
N SER A 14 -0.66 -3.42 15.88
CA SER A 14 -0.45 -3.56 14.43
C SER A 14 -0.43 -5.02 14.02
N VAL A 15 0.21 -5.89 14.80
CA VAL A 15 0.25 -7.34 14.54
C VAL A 15 -1.15 -7.94 14.56
N LYS A 16 -1.92 -7.65 15.62
CA LYS A 16 -3.30 -8.12 15.77
C LYS A 16 -4.21 -7.71 14.60
N ILE A 17 -4.06 -6.49 14.10
CA ILE A 17 -4.85 -5.98 12.98
C ILE A 17 -4.41 -6.62 11.65
N ALA A 18 -3.10 -6.83 11.46
CA ALA A 18 -2.57 -7.56 10.31
C ALA A 18 -3.00 -9.05 10.31
N GLU A 19 -3.06 -9.71 11.47
CA GLU A 19 -3.59 -11.06 11.59
C GLU A 19 -5.05 -11.14 11.12
N ARG A 20 -5.87 -10.13 11.44
CA ARG A 20 -7.24 -10.03 10.90
C ARG A 20 -7.24 -9.91 9.37
N CYS A 21 -6.30 -9.17 8.78
CA CYS A 21 -6.13 -9.11 7.33
C CYS A 21 -5.85 -10.50 6.75
N VAL A 22 -4.89 -11.22 7.34
CA VAL A 22 -4.52 -12.59 6.95
C VAL A 22 -5.71 -13.54 7.05
N GLU A 23 -6.43 -13.53 8.17
CA GLU A 23 -7.59 -14.42 8.35
C GLU A 23 -8.73 -14.10 7.38
N SER A 24 -8.96 -12.83 7.06
CA SER A 24 -9.94 -12.47 6.03
C SER A 24 -9.51 -12.92 4.63
N GLY A 25 -8.21 -12.82 4.29
CA GLY A 25 -7.68 -13.27 3.00
C GLY A 25 -7.84 -14.78 2.77
N LYS A 26 -7.64 -15.58 3.83
CA LYS A 26 -7.83 -17.04 3.78
C LYS A 26 -9.25 -17.44 3.37
N GLN A 27 -10.27 -16.69 3.79
CA GLN A 27 -11.67 -16.95 3.42
C GLN A 27 -11.91 -16.86 1.91
N PHE A 28 -11.04 -16.13 1.19
CA PHE A 28 -11.11 -15.93 -0.25
C PHE A 28 -9.92 -16.54 -1.00
N ASN A 29 -9.25 -17.54 -0.40
CA ASN A 29 -8.12 -18.26 -0.98
C ASN A 29 -6.92 -17.37 -1.38
N ILE A 30 -6.68 -16.29 -0.63
CA ILE A 30 -5.49 -15.45 -0.75
C ILE A 30 -4.52 -15.83 0.37
N ASP A 31 -3.31 -16.22 -0.01
CA ASP A 31 -2.21 -16.47 0.91
C ASP A 31 -1.53 -15.14 1.24
N VAL A 32 -1.82 -14.59 2.43
CA VAL A 32 -1.31 -13.30 2.87
C VAL A 32 -0.14 -13.50 3.83
N GLU A 33 1.04 -13.03 3.43
CA GLU A 33 2.26 -13.00 4.25
C GLU A 33 2.34 -11.68 5.03
N ILE A 34 2.62 -11.76 6.33
CA ILE A 34 2.97 -10.59 7.14
C ILE A 34 4.36 -10.10 6.70
N PHE A 35 4.44 -8.84 6.26
CA PHE A 35 5.67 -8.22 5.82
C PHE A 35 6.12 -7.14 6.81
N PRO A 36 7.39 -7.17 7.29
CA PRO A 36 7.87 -6.21 8.28
C PRO A 36 7.90 -4.78 7.72
N ALA A 37 7.22 -3.87 8.40
CA ALA A 37 7.22 -2.46 8.11
C ALA A 37 8.51 -1.78 8.60
N VAL A 38 8.87 -0.68 7.94
CA VAL A 38 9.90 0.25 8.39
C VAL A 38 9.27 1.27 9.33
N PHE A 39 9.73 1.29 10.58
CA PHE A 39 9.27 2.26 11.56
C PHE A 39 9.83 3.66 11.29
N LYS A 40 9.06 4.68 11.66
CA LYS A 40 9.39 6.10 11.38
C LYS A 40 10.76 6.53 11.92
N ASP A 41 11.24 5.95 13.01
CA ASP A 41 12.49 6.40 13.64
C ASP A 41 13.74 6.00 12.84
N VAL A 42 13.63 4.99 11.97
CA VAL A 42 14.73 4.50 11.13
C VAL A 42 14.48 4.73 9.63
N ALA A 43 13.34 5.31 9.27
CA ALA A 43 12.87 5.40 7.89
C ALA A 43 13.84 6.08 6.91
N LEU A 44 14.54 7.15 7.32
CA LEU A 44 15.52 7.82 6.48
C LEU A 44 16.75 6.94 6.20
N ASN A 45 17.27 6.28 7.24
CA ASN A 45 18.40 5.35 7.09
C ASN A 45 18.04 4.17 6.19
N GLU A 46 16.81 3.64 6.33
CA GLU A 46 16.34 2.54 5.48
C GLU A 46 16.10 3.00 4.03
N LEU A 47 15.66 4.23 3.81
CA LEU A 47 15.53 4.81 2.47
C LEU A 47 16.91 4.89 1.78
N GLU A 48 17.92 5.39 2.49
CA GLU A 48 19.29 5.50 1.96
C GLU A 48 19.91 4.12 1.66
N LYS A 49 19.69 3.12 2.52
CA LYS A 49 20.12 1.73 2.28
C LYS A 49 19.52 1.13 1.01
N GLU A 50 18.33 1.59 0.63
CA GLU A 50 17.68 1.18 -0.63
C GLU A 50 18.20 1.96 -1.85
N GLY A 51 19.17 2.86 -1.68
CA GLY A 51 19.70 3.72 -2.73
C GLY A 51 18.71 4.79 -3.18
N LEU A 52 17.72 5.12 -2.33
CA LEU A 52 16.67 6.09 -2.60
C LEU A 52 16.94 7.40 -1.86
N PHE A 53 16.42 8.50 -2.41
CA PHE A 53 16.56 9.83 -1.81
C PHE A 53 15.28 10.63 -2.01
N ILE A 54 15.10 11.65 -1.17
CA ILE A 54 14.02 12.63 -1.34
C ILE A 54 14.59 13.76 -2.19
N PRO A 55 14.01 14.05 -3.38
CA PRO A 55 14.49 15.13 -4.22
C PRO A 55 14.48 16.46 -3.47
N GLU A 56 15.53 17.26 -3.63
CA GLU A 56 15.49 18.65 -3.23
C GLU A 56 14.50 19.39 -4.12
N VAL A 57 13.59 20.15 -3.53
CA VAL A 57 12.68 21.04 -4.26
C VAL A 57 12.81 22.44 -3.70
N GLU A 58 12.68 23.44 -4.57
CA GLU A 58 12.69 24.85 -4.19
C GLU A 58 11.55 25.21 -3.21
N ASP A 59 10.45 24.44 -3.23
CA ASP A 59 9.33 24.60 -2.32
C ASP A 59 8.83 23.23 -1.84
N GLU A 60 9.16 22.85 -0.61
CA GLU A 60 8.76 21.57 -0.01
C GLU A 60 7.24 21.34 -0.02
N ARG A 61 6.44 22.43 -0.08
CA ARG A 61 4.97 22.36 -0.21
C ARG A 61 4.54 21.79 -1.56
N LYS A 62 5.41 21.79 -2.58
CA LYS A 62 5.13 21.20 -3.90
C LYS A 62 5.32 19.68 -3.93
N LEU A 63 6.24 19.15 -3.13
CA LEU A 63 6.38 17.68 -3.01
C LEU A 63 5.18 17.07 -2.28
N LEU A 64 4.66 17.79 -1.29
CA LEU A 64 3.62 17.28 -0.42
C LEU A 64 2.62 18.40 -0.05
N PRO A 65 1.72 18.79 -0.96
CA PRO A 65 0.78 19.92 -0.75
C PRO A 65 -0.14 19.76 0.47
N SER A 66 -0.30 18.53 0.96
CA SER A 66 -1.11 18.17 2.14
C SER A 66 -0.30 17.93 3.41
N TYR A 67 1.03 17.88 3.37
CA TYR A 67 1.89 17.63 4.54
C TYR A 67 2.08 18.81 5.47
N THR A 68 1.70 20.00 5.00
CA THR A 68 1.61 21.21 5.83
C THR A 68 0.40 21.17 6.77
N ARG A 69 -0.48 20.17 6.66
CA ARG A 69 -1.43 19.84 7.73
C ARG A 69 -0.72 19.02 8.80
N THR A 70 -0.91 19.44 10.04
CA THR A 70 -0.47 18.89 11.33
C THR A 70 -0.78 17.40 11.59
N GLU A 71 -1.17 16.62 10.59
CA GLU A 71 -1.83 15.31 10.73
C GLU A 71 -0.98 14.11 10.25
N SER A 72 0.12 14.32 9.51
CA SER A 72 0.95 13.22 8.98
C SER A 72 2.43 13.37 9.34
N ASN A 73 3.04 12.32 9.90
CA ASN A 73 4.46 12.29 10.24
C ASN A 73 5.31 11.90 9.02
N ARG A 74 6.24 12.79 8.61
CA ARG A 74 7.06 12.63 7.39
C ARG A 74 7.77 11.29 7.34
N ASN A 75 8.41 10.93 8.44
CA ASN A 75 9.17 9.70 8.50
C ASN A 75 8.27 8.46 8.51
N ALA A 76 7.03 8.55 9.01
CA ALA A 76 6.08 7.46 8.90
C ALA A 76 5.66 7.22 7.44
N VAL A 77 5.48 8.28 6.64
CA VAL A 77 5.19 8.11 5.20
C VAL A 77 6.39 7.54 4.45
N ILE A 78 7.60 8.01 4.76
CA ILE A 78 8.82 7.42 4.19
C ILE A 78 8.93 5.95 4.58
N GLY A 79 8.69 5.61 5.84
CA GLY A 79 8.68 4.23 6.32
C GLY A 79 7.67 3.35 5.58
N ASN A 80 6.44 3.83 5.40
CA ASN A 80 5.43 3.13 4.60
C ASN A 80 5.90 2.92 3.16
N PHE A 81 6.43 3.96 2.51
CA PHE A 81 6.95 3.86 1.16
C PHE A 81 8.07 2.83 1.03
N VAL A 82 9.08 2.86 1.92
CA VAL A 82 10.20 1.89 1.90
C VAL A 82 9.68 0.47 2.11
N SER A 83 8.69 0.28 2.98
CA SER A 83 8.07 -1.03 3.22
C SER A 83 7.43 -1.58 1.95
N GLN A 84 6.62 -0.77 1.27
CA GLN A 84 5.96 -1.15 0.02
C GLN A 84 6.95 -1.34 -1.13
N TYR A 85 7.99 -0.51 -1.21
CA TYR A 85 9.08 -0.66 -2.18
C TYR A 85 9.79 -2.01 -2.06
N ARG A 86 10.03 -2.48 -0.82
CA ARG A 86 10.61 -3.81 -0.58
C ARG A 86 9.68 -4.93 -1.04
N ILE A 87 8.37 -4.78 -0.84
CA ILE A 87 7.38 -5.71 -1.37
C ILE A 87 7.40 -5.72 -2.90
N TRP A 88 7.47 -4.55 -3.56
CA TRP A 88 7.59 -4.47 -5.01
C TRP A 88 8.81 -5.22 -5.54
N LYS A 89 9.99 -5.03 -4.92
CA LYS A 89 11.19 -5.80 -5.27
C LYS A 89 10.97 -7.31 -5.11
N LYS A 90 10.31 -7.72 -4.03
CA LYS A 90 10.01 -9.14 -3.76
C LYS A 90 9.08 -9.71 -4.84
N ILE A 91 8.02 -8.99 -5.21
CA ILE A 91 7.10 -9.36 -6.31
C ILE A 91 7.86 -9.44 -7.64
N PHE A 92 8.60 -8.39 -7.99
CA PHE A 92 9.42 -8.33 -9.21
C PHE A 92 10.38 -9.54 -9.33
N ASN A 93 11.10 -9.85 -8.26
CA ASN A 93 12.03 -10.97 -8.23
C ASN A 93 11.34 -12.34 -8.34
N SER A 94 10.10 -12.46 -7.85
CA SER A 94 9.33 -13.70 -7.94
C SER A 94 8.78 -13.98 -9.35
N LYS A 95 8.66 -12.93 -10.19
CA LYS A 95 7.99 -12.99 -11.51
C LYS A 95 6.52 -13.42 -11.45
N GLU A 96 5.92 -13.40 -10.27
CA GLU A 96 4.51 -13.64 -10.04
C GLU A 96 3.87 -12.37 -9.49
N PRO A 97 2.66 -12.00 -9.95
CA PRO A 97 1.99 -10.84 -9.41
C PRO A 97 1.52 -11.07 -7.97
N GLY A 98 1.38 -9.98 -7.23
CA GLY A 98 0.98 -10.00 -5.84
C GLY A 98 0.04 -8.86 -5.47
N ILE A 99 -0.47 -8.94 -4.24
CA ILE A 99 -1.27 -7.87 -3.64
C ILE A 99 -0.44 -7.23 -2.53
N VAL A 100 -0.34 -5.90 -2.53
CA VAL A 100 0.21 -5.13 -1.42
C VAL A 100 -0.93 -4.59 -0.57
N LEU A 101 -0.85 -4.76 0.74
CA LEU A 101 -1.89 -4.45 1.71
C LEU A 101 -1.32 -3.63 2.86
N GLU A 102 -2.07 -2.64 3.34
CA GLU A 102 -1.83 -2.03 4.65
C GLU A 102 -2.42 -2.90 5.75
N HIS A 103 -1.94 -2.74 7.00
CA HIS A 103 -2.29 -3.63 8.11
C HIS A 103 -3.79 -3.78 8.37
N ASP A 104 -4.58 -2.75 8.06
CA ASP A 104 -6.00 -2.63 8.37
C ASP A 104 -6.90 -3.10 7.22
N ALA A 105 -6.30 -3.55 6.11
CA ALA A 105 -7.03 -4.12 4.99
C ALA A 105 -7.82 -5.36 5.42
N VAL A 106 -9.04 -5.49 4.89
CA VAL A 106 -9.93 -6.64 5.13
C VAL A 106 -10.49 -7.07 3.78
N PHE A 107 -10.34 -8.35 3.48
CA PHE A 107 -10.99 -8.95 2.33
C PHE A 107 -12.47 -9.15 2.64
N VAL A 108 -13.32 -8.70 1.72
CA VAL A 108 -14.79 -8.80 1.85
C VAL A 108 -15.43 -9.60 0.72
N ASP A 109 -14.64 -9.94 -0.30
CA ASP A 109 -15.04 -10.73 -1.45
C ASP A 109 -13.79 -11.31 -2.16
N VAL A 110 -14.02 -12.18 -3.14
CA VAL A 110 -13.00 -12.77 -4.00
C VAL A 110 -12.30 -11.70 -4.84
N VAL A 111 -10.97 -11.76 -4.91
CA VAL A 111 -10.19 -10.96 -5.86
C VAL A 111 -10.30 -11.61 -7.26
N PRO A 112 -10.84 -10.92 -8.28
CA PRO A 112 -10.97 -11.48 -9.61
C PRO A 112 -9.59 -11.73 -10.26
N ASN A 113 -9.54 -12.52 -11.34
CA ASN A 113 -8.30 -12.64 -12.11
C ASN A 113 -7.98 -11.30 -12.80
N LEU A 114 -6.87 -10.68 -12.37
CA LEU A 114 -6.39 -9.38 -12.83
C LEU A 114 -5.23 -9.47 -13.83
N GLU A 115 -4.78 -10.68 -14.16
CA GLU A 115 -3.68 -10.90 -15.09
C GLU A 115 -4.00 -10.31 -16.48
N GLY A 116 -3.08 -9.51 -17.02
CA GLY A 116 -3.25 -8.82 -18.29
C GLY A 116 -4.30 -7.70 -18.30
N ARG A 117 -4.86 -7.31 -17.15
CA ARG A 117 -5.86 -6.23 -17.03
C ARG A 117 -5.25 -4.86 -16.72
N GLY A 118 -3.97 -4.81 -16.38
CA GLY A 118 -3.21 -3.60 -16.05
C GLY A 118 -2.01 -3.92 -15.16
N ASP A 119 -1.06 -3.00 -15.10
CA ASP A 119 0.19 -3.20 -14.33
C ASP A 119 0.01 -2.92 -12.84
N ILE A 120 -0.82 -1.92 -12.50
CA ILE A 120 -1.14 -1.56 -11.11
C ILE A 120 -2.65 -1.36 -11.01
N ILE A 121 -3.32 -2.15 -10.17
CA ILE A 121 -4.77 -2.13 -10.05
C ILE A 121 -5.16 -1.94 -8.58
N ASN A 122 -5.74 -0.77 -8.28
CA ASN A 122 -6.30 -0.51 -6.96
C ASN A 122 -7.54 -1.38 -6.71
N ILE A 123 -7.47 -2.24 -5.72
CA ILE A 123 -8.59 -3.09 -5.26
C ILE A 123 -9.08 -2.69 -3.87
N GLY A 124 -8.36 -1.79 -3.20
CA GLY A 124 -8.69 -1.28 -1.87
C GLY A 124 -9.66 -0.11 -1.92
N LYS A 125 -10.58 -0.10 -0.95
CA LYS A 125 -11.34 1.09 -0.57
C LYS A 125 -10.52 1.88 0.46
N PRO A 126 -10.35 3.20 0.33
CA PRO A 126 -9.66 3.98 1.34
C PRO A 126 -10.42 3.96 2.67
N SER A 127 -9.67 3.91 3.78
CA SER A 127 -10.23 3.92 5.14
C SER A 127 -10.82 5.28 5.52
N TYR A 128 -10.35 6.36 4.90
CA TYR A 128 -10.81 7.73 5.12
C TYR A 128 -10.95 8.54 3.82
N GLY A 129 -11.83 9.55 3.85
CA GLY A 129 -12.08 10.47 2.74
C GLY A 129 -13.01 9.94 1.64
N GLY A 130 -13.33 10.81 0.69
CA GLY A 130 -14.16 10.46 -0.47
C GLY A 130 -13.35 9.83 -1.61
N PHE A 131 -13.98 8.96 -2.40
CA PHE A 131 -13.43 8.44 -3.64
C PHE A 131 -14.53 8.22 -4.68
N VAL A 132 -14.17 8.31 -5.95
CA VAL A 132 -15.11 8.10 -7.06
C VAL A 132 -15.28 6.61 -7.32
N LYS A 133 -16.52 6.17 -7.56
CA LYS A 133 -16.85 4.80 -7.96
C LYS A 133 -17.51 4.79 -9.33
N LYS A 134 -17.24 3.75 -10.13
CA LYS A 134 -18.06 3.45 -11.31
C LYS A 134 -19.33 2.72 -10.86
N THR A 135 -20.39 2.91 -11.64
CA THR A 135 -21.67 2.21 -11.46
C THR A 135 -21.62 0.77 -11.94
N VAL A 136 -20.70 0.47 -12.85
CA VAL A 136 -20.47 -0.87 -13.41
C VAL A 136 -19.13 -1.39 -12.90
N ALA A 137 -19.11 -2.66 -12.50
CA ALA A 137 -17.88 -3.34 -12.09
C ALA A 137 -16.96 -3.58 -13.29
N GLY A 138 -15.66 -3.39 -13.09
CA GLY A 138 -14.66 -3.60 -14.14
C GLY A 138 -13.33 -2.96 -13.80
N VAL A 139 -12.36 -3.14 -14.70
CA VAL A 139 -11.05 -2.49 -14.63
C VAL A 139 -11.07 -1.26 -15.55
N TYR A 140 -10.60 -0.13 -15.03
CA TYR A 140 -10.65 1.16 -15.71
C TYR A 140 -9.32 1.91 -15.54
N PRO A 141 -8.98 2.84 -16.44
CA PRO A 141 -7.94 3.83 -16.18
C PRO A 141 -8.22 4.53 -14.85
N MET A 142 -7.18 4.75 -14.05
CA MET A 142 -7.28 5.23 -12.68
C MET A 142 -8.09 6.54 -12.58
N PHE A 143 -9.16 6.52 -11.78
CA PHE A 143 -10.12 7.63 -11.69
C PHE A 143 -10.61 7.93 -10.26
N SER A 144 -10.20 7.11 -9.27
CA SER A 144 -10.75 7.12 -7.92
C SER A 144 -10.50 8.43 -7.15
N LYS A 145 -9.51 9.23 -7.57
CA LYS A 145 -9.23 10.59 -7.09
C LYS A 145 -9.01 11.54 -8.27
N GLY A 146 -9.34 12.82 -8.08
CA GLY A 146 -9.14 13.85 -9.10
C GLY A 146 -7.65 14.01 -9.40
N GLY A 147 -7.25 13.76 -10.65
CA GLY A 147 -5.85 13.70 -11.08
C GLY A 147 -5.37 12.30 -11.49
N GLY A 148 -6.19 11.26 -11.32
CA GLY A 148 -5.90 9.91 -11.86
C GLY A 148 -4.82 9.13 -11.10
N TYR A 149 -4.67 9.38 -9.79
CA TYR A 149 -3.73 8.68 -8.91
C TYR A 149 -4.43 7.67 -7.98
N ILE A 150 -3.63 6.81 -7.36
CA ILE A 150 -4.09 5.74 -6.46
C ILE A 150 -4.79 6.40 -5.26
N PRO A 151 -6.00 5.96 -4.88
CA PRO A 151 -6.78 6.59 -3.81
C PRO A 151 -6.19 6.41 -2.40
N GLY A 152 -5.13 5.62 -2.28
CA GLY A 152 -4.37 5.27 -1.09
C GLY A 152 -3.74 3.88 -1.28
N ALA A 153 -2.65 3.60 -0.58
CA ALA A 153 -1.93 2.34 -0.73
C ALA A 153 -2.51 1.17 0.09
N HIS A 154 -3.79 1.25 0.46
CA HIS A 154 -4.45 0.31 1.36
C HIS A 154 -4.54 -1.13 0.81
N GLY A 155 -4.64 -1.26 -0.51
CA GLY A 155 -4.80 -2.55 -1.18
C GLY A 155 -4.71 -2.42 -2.69
N TYR A 156 -3.66 -2.95 -3.30
CA TYR A 156 -3.50 -2.93 -4.76
C TYR A 156 -2.76 -4.15 -5.27
N TYR A 157 -3.09 -4.54 -6.48
CA TYR A 157 -2.42 -5.58 -7.25
C TYR A 157 -1.27 -4.97 -8.06
N VAL A 158 -0.14 -5.68 -8.13
CA VAL A 158 1.06 -5.34 -8.90
C VAL A 158 1.81 -6.59 -9.36
#